data_AF-A0A971P755-F1
#
_entry.id   AF-A0A971P755-F1
#
_cell.length_a   1.000
_cell.length_b   1.000
_cell.length_c   1.000
_cell.angle_alpha   90.00
_cell.angle_beta   90.00
_cell.angle_gamma   90.00
#
_symmetry.space_group_name_H-M   'P 1'
#
loop_
_entity.id
_entity.type
_entity.pdbx_description
1 polymer ?
#
loop_
_entity_poly.entity_id
_entity_poly.type
_entity_poly.pdbx_seq_one_letter_code
_entity_poly.pdbx_strand_id
1 'polypeptide(L)'
;KISYAGVDPGKEPDRFSRLESEIGDLFFAAVNFSRLLGVDSEVALNRANDRFIRRFSVMEDQAKQDGMTLNSLNPEKMDRLWEEVKQREKKDENR
;
A
#
# COMPACT_ATOMS: atom_id res chain seq x y z
N LYS A 1 14.01 5.64 -4.96
CA LYS A 1 13.33 6.84 -5.49
C LYS A 1 11.94 6.41 -5.94
N ILE A 2 10.89 6.83 -5.24
CA ILE A 2 9.53 6.65 -5.72
C ILE A 2 9.46 7.46 -7.02
N SER A 3 9.23 6.79 -8.14
CA SER A 3 9.00 7.47 -9.41
C SER A 3 7.64 8.15 -9.29
N TYR A 4 7.62 9.48 -9.15
CA TYR A 4 6.38 10.24 -9.16
C TYR A 4 5.73 10.03 -10.51
N ALA A 5 4.69 9.19 -10.56
CA ALA A 5 3.93 8.94 -11.76
C ALA A 5 3.33 10.27 -12.26
N GLY A 6 3.97 10.88 -13.26
CA GLY A 6 3.47 12.05 -13.96
C GLY A 6 3.57 13.41 -13.24
N VAL A 7 4.23 13.51 -12.08
CA VAL A 7 4.40 14.78 -11.36
C VAL A 7 5.89 15.06 -11.17
N ASP A 8 6.43 16.05 -11.88
CA ASP A 8 7.81 16.52 -11.71
C ASP A 8 7.81 17.73 -10.76
N PRO A 9 8.24 17.58 -9.50
CA PRO A 9 8.22 18.66 -8.51
C PRO A 9 9.03 19.88 -8.96
N GLY A 10 10.03 19.70 -9.83
CA GLY A 10 10.88 20.77 -10.33
C GLY A 10 10.25 21.60 -11.45
N LYS A 11 9.18 21.11 -12.10
CA LYS A 11 8.50 21.83 -13.19
C LYS A 11 7.32 22.69 -12.72
N GLU A 12 6.63 22.27 -11.65
CA GLU A 12 5.46 22.96 -11.12
C GLU A 12 5.44 22.98 -9.58
N PRO A 13 6.36 23.73 -8.92
CA PRO A 13 6.54 23.70 -7.47
C PRO A 13 5.28 24.12 -6.71
N ASP A 14 4.54 25.12 -7.18
CA ASP A 14 3.31 25.58 -6.54
C ASP A 14 2.18 24.56 -6.62
N ARG A 15 2.08 23.83 -7.74
CA ARG A 15 1.09 22.75 -7.89
C ARG A 15 1.42 21.59 -6.96
N PHE A 16 2.70 21.22 -6.88
CA PHE A 16 3.17 20.18 -5.98
C PHE A 16 2.91 20.54 -4.51
N SER A 17 3.24 21.77 -4.11
CA SER A 17 2.97 22.29 -2.77
C SER A 17 1.48 22.25 -2.41
N ARG A 18 0.59 22.65 -3.32
CA ARG A 18 -0.86 22.52 -3.12
C ARG A 18 -1.29 21.06 -2.97
N LEU A 19 -0.76 20.17 -3.81
CA LEU A 19 -1.06 18.74 -3.72
C LEU A 19 -0.61 18.15 -2.37
N GLU A 20 0.57 18.50 -1.88
CA GLU A 20 1.05 18.10 -0.56
C GLU A 20 0.11 18.57 0.56
N SER A 21 -0.40 19.80 0.47
CA SER A 21 -1.39 20.34 1.42
C SER A 21 -2.68 19.50 1.43
N GLU A 22 -3.25 19.22 0.26
CA GLU A 22 -4.49 18.43 0.14
C GLU A 22 -4.31 16.98 0.66
N ILE A 23 -3.16 16.37 0.39
CA ILE A 23 -2.82 15.04 0.92
C ILE A 23 -2.64 15.09 2.45
N GLY A 24 -2.06 16.18 2.98
CA GLY A 24 -1.95 16.43 4.40
C GLY A 24 -3.32 16.51 5.09
N ASP A 25 -4.26 17.25 4.50
CA ASP A 25 -5.63 17.36 5.01
C ASP A 25 -6.37 16.02 4.98
N LEU A 26 -6.17 15.20 3.94
CA LEU A 26 -6.70 13.85 3.86
C LEU A 26 -6.17 12.95 5.00
N PHE A 27 -4.85 12.96 5.24
CA PHE A 27 -4.26 12.19 6.33
C PHE A 27 -4.74 12.68 7.70
N PHE A 28 -4.84 13.99 7.90
CA PHE A 28 -5.38 14.57 9.12
C PHE A 28 -6.84 14.16 9.35
N ALA A 29 -7.67 14.19 8.30
CA ALA A 29 -9.05 13.73 8.38
C ALA A 29 -9.14 12.23 8.76
N ALA A 30 -8.31 11.38 8.17
CA ALA A 30 -8.28 9.94 8.48
C ALA A 30 -7.83 9.65 9.93
N VAL A 31 -6.83 10.37 10.44
CA VAL A 31 -6.37 10.27 11.83
C VAL A 31 -7.46 10.73 12.79
N ASN A 32 -8.11 11.86 12.50
CA ASN A 32 -9.23 12.34 13.33
C ASN A 32 -10.43 11.39 13.31
N PHE A 33 -10.72 10.79 12.17
CA PHE A 33 -11.77 9.78 12.07
C PHE A 33 -11.46 8.56 12.94
N SER A 34 -10.21 8.10 12.94
CA SER A 34 -9.76 7.02 13.83
C SER A 34 -9.96 7.38 15.31
N ARG A 35 -9.59 8.61 15.69
CA ARG A 35 -9.79 9.15 17.05
C ARG A 35 -11.27 9.19 17.44
N LEU A 36 -12.15 9.63 16.56
CA LEU A 36 -13.60 9.69 16.80
C LEU A 36 -14.18 8.29 17.09
N LEU A 37 -13.64 7.26 16.44
CA LEU A 37 -14.03 5.86 16.64
C LEU A 37 -13.32 5.18 17.83
N GLY A 38 -12.45 5.90 18.56
CA GLY A 38 -11.66 5.32 19.65
C GLY A 38 -10.58 4.33 19.18
N VAL A 39 -10.17 4.41 17.90
CA VAL A 39 -9.12 3.58 17.32
C VAL A 39 -7.80 4.35 17.34
N ASP A 40 -6.75 3.72 17.86
CA ASP A 40 -5.39 4.24 17.77
C ASP A 40 -4.89 4.15 16.32
N SER A 41 -4.66 5.32 15.70
CA SER A 41 -4.27 5.42 14.29
C SER A 41 -2.88 4.85 14.01
N GLU A 42 -1.93 4.97 14.95
CA GLU A 42 -0.57 4.45 14.79
C GLU A 42 -0.60 2.92 14.80
N VAL A 43 -1.31 2.33 15.78
CA VAL A 43 -1.49 0.87 15.86
C VAL A 43 -2.24 0.35 14.63
N ALA A 44 -3.30 1.05 14.17
CA ALA A 44 -4.04 0.66 12.99
C ALA A 44 -3.17 0.67 11.72
N LEU A 45 -2.34 1.71 11.55
CA LEU A 45 -1.40 1.82 10.45
C LEU A 45 -0.32 0.74 10.50
N ASN A 46 0.28 0.50 11.68
CA ASN A 46 1.27 -0.56 11.86
C ASN A 46 0.71 -1.93 11.47
N ARG A 47 -0.53 -2.26 11.89
CA ARG A 47 -1.20 -3.50 11.47
C ARG A 47 -1.43 -3.57 9.95
N ALA A 48 -1.70 -2.44 9.30
CA ALA A 48 -1.83 -2.39 7.85
C ALA A 48 -0.50 -2.60 7.14
N ASN A 49 0.58 -1.99 7.63
CA ASN A 49 1.94 -2.18 7.14
C ASN A 49 2.38 -3.64 7.30
N ASP A 50 2.12 -4.27 8.46
CA ASP A 50 2.45 -5.68 8.68
C ASP A 50 1.71 -6.59 7.70
N ARG A 51 0.42 -6.34 7.46
CA ARG A 51 -0.34 -7.08 6.43
C ARG A 51 0.28 -6.91 5.05
N PHE A 52 0.69 -5.69 4.70
CA PHE A 52 1.32 -5.41 3.42
C PHE A 52 2.64 -6.18 3.28
N ILE A 53 3.53 -6.10 4.26
CA ILE A 53 4.83 -6.78 4.27
C ILE A 53 4.66 -8.29 4.15
N ARG A 54 3.77 -8.89 4.95
CA ARG A 54 3.51 -10.34 4.90
C ARG A 54 3.03 -10.78 3.51
N ARG A 55 2.04 -10.07 2.95
CA ARG A 55 1.52 -10.40 1.63
C ARG A 55 2.59 -10.23 0.56
N PHE A 56 3.29 -9.11 0.59
CA PHE A 56 4.36 -8.82 -0.37
C PHE A 56 5.45 -9.89 -0.36
N SER A 57 5.89 -10.35 0.83
CA SER A 57 6.87 -11.43 0.95
C SER A 57 6.38 -12.74 0.30
N VAL A 58 5.12 -13.12 0.54
CA VAL A 58 4.54 -14.33 -0.08
C VAL A 58 4.45 -14.19 -1.60
N MET A 59 4.06 -13.01 -2.08
CA MET A 59 4.03 -12.73 -3.51
C MET A 59 5.43 -12.82 -4.14
N GLU A 60 6.46 -12.29 -3.47
CA GLU A 60 7.84 -12.36 -3.96
C GLU A 60 8.32 -13.81 -4.07
N ASP A 61 8.00 -14.64 -3.08
CA ASP A 61 8.36 -16.05 -3.10
C ASP A 61 7.62 -16.82 -4.20
N GLN A 62 6.33 -16.52 -4.44
CA GLN A 62 5.57 -17.12 -5.53
C GLN A 62 6.13 -16.71 -6.90
N ALA A 63 6.44 -15.43 -7.09
CA ALA A 63 7.03 -14.95 -8.35
C ALA A 63 8.39 -15.61 -8.62
N LYS A 64 9.21 -15.79 -7.57
CA LYS A 64 10.50 -16.50 -7.67
C LYS A 64 10.32 -17.96 -8.07
N GLN A 65 9.30 -18.66 -7.55
CA GLN A 65 8.99 -20.03 -7.95
C GLN A 65 8.66 -20.14 -9.44
N ASP A 66 8.03 -19.10 -10.00
CA ASP A 66 7.71 -19.00 -11.43
C ASP A 66 8.90 -18.51 -12.28
N GLY A 67 10.10 -18.36 -11.68
CA GLY A 67 11.29 -17.85 -12.35
C GLY A 67 11.23 -16.37 -12.71
N MET A 68 10.31 -15.62 -12.09
CA MET A 68 10.10 -14.18 -12.33
C MET A 68 10.47 -13.35 -11.10
N THR A 69 10.53 -12.03 -11.29
CA THR A 69 10.61 -11.08 -10.17
C THR A 69 9.31 -10.31 -10.07
N LEU A 70 8.94 -9.88 -8.86
CA LEU A 70 7.70 -9.14 -8.66
C LEU A 70 7.63 -7.88 -9.54
N ASN A 71 8.75 -7.14 -9.64
CA ASN A 71 8.87 -5.93 -10.46
C ASN A 71 8.75 -6.18 -11.97
N SER A 72 8.92 -7.42 -12.42
CA SER A 72 8.74 -7.79 -13.84
C SER A 72 7.29 -8.14 -14.19
N LEU A 73 6.42 -8.27 -13.18
CA LEU A 73 4.99 -8.51 -13.40
C LEU A 73 4.31 -7.23 -13.89
N ASN A 74 3.36 -7.38 -14.81
CA ASN A 74 2.47 -6.28 -15.14
C ASN A 74 1.49 -6.01 -13.97
N PRO A 75 0.88 -4.82 -13.90
CA PRO A 75 -0.03 -4.46 -12.82
C PRO A 75 -1.17 -5.47 -12.63
N GLU A 76 -1.74 -6.00 -13.73
CA GLU A 76 -2.86 -6.92 -13.65
C GLU A 76 -2.47 -8.27 -13.02
N LYS A 77 -1.26 -8.76 -13.27
CA LYS A 77 -0.74 -9.98 -12.62
C LYS A 77 -0.41 -9.72 -11.16
N MET A 78 0.17 -8.55 -10.84
CA MET A 78 0.44 -8.15 -9.47
C MET A 78 -0.85 -8.14 -8.63
N ASP A 79 -1.91 -7.54 -9.16
CA ASP A 79 -3.21 -7.45 -8.49
C ASP A 79 -3.85 -8.83 -8.29
N ARG A 80 -3.77 -9.71 -9.30
CA ARG A 80 -4.27 -11.09 -9.18
C ARG A 80 -3.50 -11.85 -8.09
N LEU A 81 -2.19 -11.77 -8.11
CA LEU A 81 -1.33 -12.44 -7.13
C LEU A 81 -1.60 -11.91 -5.71
N TRP A 82 -1.81 -10.60 -5.57
CA TRP A 82 -2.20 -9.98 -4.30
C TRP A 82 -3.52 -10.53 -3.76
N GLU A 83 -4.55 -10.60 -4.61
CA GLU A 83 -5.85 -11.14 -4.19
C GLU A 83 -5.75 -12.64 -3.85
N GLU A 84 -4.98 -13.43 -4.60
CA GLU A 84 -4.74 -14.84 -4.27
C GLU A 84 -4.12 -15.01 -2.88
N VAL A 85 -3.06 -14.26 -2.57
CA VAL A 85 -2.39 -14.31 -1.26
C VAL A 85 -3.33 -13.89 -0.14
N LYS A 86 -4.10 -12.81 -0.34
CA LYS A 86 -5.11 -12.34 0.61
C LYS A 86 -6.21 -13.37 0.87
N GLN A 87 -6.64 -14.13 -0.14
CA GLN A 87 -7.63 -15.21 0.05
C GLN A 87 -7.05 -16.42 0.78
N ARG A 88 -5.76 -16.74 0.58
CA ARG A 88 -5.06 -17.78 1.34
C ARG A 88 -4.95 -17.40 2.82
N GLU A 89 -4.48 -16.18 3.13
CA GLU A 89 -4.39 -15.66 4.50
C GLU A 89 -5.73 -15.74 5.24
N LYS A 90 -6.83 -15.33 4.59
CA LYS A 90 -8.19 -15.43 5.18
C LYS A 90 -8.64 -16.86 5.45
N LYS A 91 -8.23 -17.83 4.63
CA LYS A 91 -8.60 -19.24 4.86
C LYS A 91 -7.84 -19.82 6.05
N ASP A 92 -6.59 -19.41 6.24
CA ASP A 92 -5.75 -19.87 7.34
C ASP A 92 -6.17 -19.24 8.68
N GLU A 93 -6.64 -17.99 8.69
CA GLU A 93 -7.19 -17.33 9.90
C GLU A 93 -8.53 -17.94 10.39
N ASN A 94 -9.29 -18.58 9.49
CA ASN A 94 -10.60 -19.19 9.80
C ASN A 94 -10.52 -20.70 10.11
N ARG A 95 -9.31 -21.26 10.15
CA ARG A 95 -9.04 -22.66 10.54
C ARG A 95 -8.62 -22.75 11.99
#